data_AF-A0A317ZAP8-F1
#
_entry.id   AF-A0A317ZAP8-F1
#
_cell.length_a   1.000
_cell.length_b   1.000
_cell.length_c   1.000
_cell.angle_alpha   90.00
_cell.angle_beta   90.00
_cell.angle_gamma   90.00
#
_symmetry.space_group_name_H-M   'P 1'
#
loop_
_entity.id
_entity.type
_entity.pdbx_description
1 polymer ?
#
loop_
_entity_poly.entity_id
_entity_poly.type
_entity_poly.pdbx_seq_one_letter_code
_entity_poly.pdbx_strand_id
1 'polypeptide(L)'
;YERMQGSGYLFTILPQLRKIYGDNSPELKEMMRTHAQFFNTSNYFNTIVTGIDIAMEENEGLKAKESVKGIKVGLMGPFAAVGDAIFGSLIPTIFGAIAANMATDGNPFG
;
A
#
# COMPACT_ATOMS: atom_id res chain seq x y z
N TYR A 1 13.66 -9.48 4.45
CA TYR A 1 13.23 -8.25 5.14
C TYR A 1 13.73 -6.96 4.50
N GLU A 2 14.69 -6.98 3.56
CA GLU A 2 15.38 -5.77 3.04
C GLU A 2 14.50 -4.74 2.32
N ARG A 3 13.32 -5.10 1.84
CA ARG A 3 12.45 -4.24 1.02
C ARG A 3 10.97 -4.38 1.39
N MET A 4 10.66 -4.43 2.70
CA MET A 4 9.29 -4.57 3.26
C MET A 4 8.20 -4.09 2.30
N GLN A 5 7.15 -4.91 2.10
CA GLN A 5 6.04 -4.82 1.13
C GLN A 5 6.36 -4.47 -0.36
N GLY A 6 7.57 -4.05 -0.73
CA GLY A 6 7.89 -3.52 -2.06
C GLY A 6 7.61 -4.47 -3.23
N SER A 7 7.86 -5.78 -3.06
CA SER A 7 7.52 -6.78 -4.08
C SER A 7 6.01 -6.97 -4.24
N GLY A 8 5.26 -6.97 -3.13
CA GLY A 8 3.80 -7.04 -3.13
C GLY A 8 3.18 -5.78 -3.73
N TYR A 9 3.73 -4.61 -3.38
CA TYR A 9 3.35 -3.34 -3.98
C TYR A 9 3.53 -3.38 -5.51
N LEU A 10 4.71 -3.79 -5.99
CA LEU A 10 4.97 -3.88 -7.44
C LEU A 10 3.99 -4.85 -8.11
N PHE A 11 3.76 -6.02 -7.50
CA PHE A 11 2.82 -7.00 -8.04
C PHE A 11 1.42 -6.42 -8.26
N THR A 12 0.92 -5.63 -7.30
CA THR A 12 -0.40 -5.00 -7.37
C THR A 12 -0.54 -4.04 -8.54
N ILE A 13 0.49 -3.23 -8.83
CA ILE A 13 0.41 -2.17 -9.85
C ILE A 13 0.95 -2.60 -11.23
N LEU A 14 1.67 -3.73 -11.31
CA LEU A 14 2.34 -4.19 -12.53
C LEU A 14 1.41 -4.29 -13.76
N PRO A 15 0.14 -4.78 -13.66
CA PRO A 15 -0.75 -4.81 -14.82
C PRO A 15 -1.01 -3.43 -15.42
N GLN A 16 -1.04 -2.39 -14.59
CA GLN A 16 -1.26 -1.02 -15.06
C GLN A 16 0.03 -0.41 -15.63
N LEU A 17 1.18 -0.66 -14.99
CA LEU A 17 2.48 -0.26 -15.54
C LEU A 17 2.71 -0.83 -16.95
N ARG A 18 2.34 -2.09 -17.18
CA ARG A 18 2.42 -2.73 -18.51
C ARG A 18 1.56 -2.04 -19.56
N LYS A 19 0.40 -1.48 -19.18
CA LYS A 19 -0.46 -0.71 -20.09
C LYS A 19 0.11 0.68 -20.39
N ILE A 20 0.70 1.34 -19.40
CA ILE A 20 1.26 2.70 -19.53
C ILE A 20 2.54 2.66 -20.38
N TYR A 21 3.46 1.74 -20.08
CA TYR A 21 4.80 1.74 -20.67
C TYR A 21 5.00 0.69 -21.78
N GLY A 22 4.06 -0.26 -21.92
CA GLY A 22 4.20 -1.38 -22.85
C GLY A 22 5.13 -2.48 -22.36
N ASP A 23 4.93 -3.70 -22.86
CA ASP A 23 5.76 -4.85 -22.50
C ASP A 23 7.19 -4.72 -23.04
N ASN A 24 8.16 -5.19 -22.25
CA ASN A 24 9.59 -5.20 -22.57
C ASN A 24 10.25 -3.83 -22.77
N SER A 25 9.55 -2.72 -22.52
CA SER A 25 10.12 -1.39 -22.68
C SER A 25 11.20 -1.09 -21.63
N PRO A 26 12.21 -0.28 -21.98
CA PRO A 26 13.19 0.24 -21.01
C PRO A 26 12.53 0.97 -19.84
N GLU A 27 11.49 1.75 -20.14
CA GLU A 27 10.73 2.55 -19.18
C GLU A 27 10.01 1.66 -18.17
N LEU A 28 9.38 0.57 -18.62
CA LEU A 28 8.76 -0.41 -17.73
C LEU A 28 9.80 -1.00 -16.78
N LYS A 29 10.97 -1.42 -17.29
CA LYS A 29 12.04 -1.98 -16.45
C LYS A 29 12.54 -0.99 -15.41
N GLU A 30 12.62 0.30 -15.77
CA GLU A 30 13.05 1.36 -14.88
C GLU A 30 12.00 1.64 -13.78
N MET A 31 10.73 1.74 -14.15
CA MET A 31 9.66 1.96 -13.18
C MET A 31 9.47 0.74 -12.27
N MET A 32 9.53 -0.48 -12.80
CA MET A 32 9.50 -1.70 -11.96
C MET A 32 10.59 -1.69 -10.88
N ARG A 33 11.81 -1.23 -11.19
CA ARG A 33 12.88 -1.08 -10.19
C ARG A 33 12.55 -0.02 -9.15
N THR A 34 11.92 1.08 -9.57
CA THR A 34 11.47 2.16 -8.69
C THR A 34 10.37 1.69 -7.74
N HIS A 35 9.37 0.96 -8.23
CA HIS A 35 8.29 0.46 -7.36
C HIS A 35 8.68 -0.76 -6.52
N ALA A 36 9.75 -1.48 -6.89
CA ALA A 36 10.33 -2.55 -6.08
C ALA A 36 11.26 -2.04 -4.95
N GLN A 37 11.39 -0.72 -4.76
CA GLN A 37 12.12 -0.16 -3.62
C GLN A 37 11.39 -0.40 -2.30
N PHE A 38 12.08 -0.14 -1.18
CA PHE A 38 11.50 -0.27 0.15
C PHE A 38 10.24 0.62 0.29
N PHE A 39 9.15 0.03 0.78
CA PHE A 39 7.90 0.74 1.02
C PHE A 39 7.12 0.03 2.11
N ASN A 40 6.99 0.61 3.30
CA ASN A 40 6.34 -0.03 4.43
C ASN A 40 5.26 0.87 5.04
N THR A 41 4.00 0.62 4.73
CA THR A 41 2.87 1.36 5.28
C THR A 41 1.75 0.41 5.72
N SER A 42 0.73 0.97 6.38
CA SER A 42 -0.42 0.18 6.79
C SER A 42 -1.15 -0.39 5.56
N ASN A 43 -1.47 -1.68 5.59
CA ASN A 43 -2.14 -2.36 4.46
C ASN A 43 -3.44 -1.66 4.04
N TYR A 44 -4.13 -1.03 5.00
CA TYR A 44 -5.40 -0.33 4.79
C TYR A 44 -5.26 0.96 3.97
N PHE A 45 -4.08 1.60 4.00
CA PHE A 45 -3.82 2.84 3.26
C PHE A 45 -2.86 2.68 2.08
N ASN A 46 -2.29 1.49 1.90
CA ASN A 46 -1.47 1.15 0.74
C ASN A 46 -2.23 1.43 -0.58
N THR A 47 -3.53 1.11 -0.64
CA THR A 47 -4.39 1.33 -1.81
C THR A 47 -4.45 2.79 -2.27
N ILE A 48 -4.46 3.74 -1.32
CA ILE A 48 -4.47 5.18 -1.61
C ILE A 48 -3.15 5.58 -2.28
N VAL A 49 -2.02 5.13 -1.73
CA VAL A 49 -0.70 5.42 -2.30
C VAL A 49 -0.56 4.83 -3.70
N THR A 50 -0.97 3.57 -3.89
CA THR A 50 -0.94 2.93 -5.22
C THR A 50 -1.81 3.66 -6.24
N GLY A 51 -2.97 4.19 -5.82
CA GLY A 51 -3.86 4.93 -6.71
C GLY A 51 -3.28 6.26 -7.15
N ILE A 52 -2.65 6.99 -6.23
CA ILE A 52 -1.96 8.25 -6.54
C ILE A 52 -0.79 8.01 -7.48
N ASP A 53 0.04 7.00 -7.21
CA ASP A 53 1.22 6.69 -8.03
C ASP A 53 0.81 6.36 -9.47
N ILE A 54 -0.19 5.48 -9.65
CA ILE A 54 -0.71 5.13 -10.98
C ILE A 54 -1.26 6.37 -11.69
N ALA A 55 -2.04 7.21 -11.01
CA ALA A 55 -2.62 8.40 -11.64
C ALA A 55 -1.56 9.38 -12.15
N MET A 56 -0.44 9.52 -11.41
CA MET A 56 0.68 10.35 -11.87
C MET A 56 1.41 9.72 -13.05
N GLU A 57 1.65 8.41 -13.02
CA GLU A 57 2.32 7.70 -14.12
C GLU A 57 1.47 7.67 -15.40
N GLU A 58 0.14 7.60 -15.29
CA GLU A 58 -0.75 7.71 -16.44
C GLU A 58 -0.68 9.09 -17.11
N ASN A 59 -0.53 10.16 -16.31
CA ASN A 59 -0.50 11.53 -16.82
C ASN A 59 0.87 11.93 -17.38
N GLU A 60 1.95 11.56 -16.68
CA GLU A 60 3.30 12.08 -16.96
C GLU A 60 4.28 10.99 -17.44
N GLY A 61 3.88 9.72 -17.42
CA GLY A 61 4.73 8.60 -17.80
C GLY A 61 6.01 8.57 -16.96
N LEU A 62 7.16 8.43 -17.61
CA LEU A 62 8.46 8.32 -16.92
C LEU A 62 8.82 9.60 -16.12
N LYS A 63 8.25 10.75 -16.49
CA LYS A 63 8.52 12.02 -15.79
C LYS A 63 7.97 12.02 -14.36
N ALA A 64 6.95 11.20 -14.08
CA ALA A 64 6.37 11.05 -12.74
C ALA A 64 7.33 10.40 -11.72
N LYS A 65 8.43 9.79 -12.17
CA LYS A 65 9.29 8.92 -11.35
C LYS A 65 9.72 9.54 -10.02
N GLU A 66 10.19 10.78 -10.03
CA GLU A 66 10.65 11.44 -8.79
C GLU A 66 9.47 11.88 -7.91
N SER A 67 8.35 12.28 -8.52
CA SER A 67 7.09 12.57 -7.81
C SER A 67 6.56 11.34 -7.07
N VAL A 68 6.49 10.19 -7.75
CA VAL A 68 6.08 8.89 -7.19
C VAL A 68 6.95 8.53 -5.98
N LYS A 69 8.28 8.63 -6.12
CA LYS A 69 9.19 8.35 -4.98
C LYS A 69 8.94 9.29 -3.82
N GLY A 70 8.77 10.58 -4.11
CA GLY A 70 8.48 11.60 -3.09
C GLY A 70 7.20 11.30 -2.33
N ILE A 71 6.12 10.95 -3.04
CA ILE A 71 4.83 10.59 -2.44
C ILE A 71 4.98 9.33 -1.58
N LYS A 72 5.61 8.27 -2.11
CA LYS A 72 5.85 7.05 -1.33
C LYS A 72 6.59 7.33 -0.04
N VAL A 73 7.74 8.02 -0.10
CA VAL A 73 8.55 8.33 1.08
C VAL A 73 7.78 9.24 2.05
N GLY A 74 7.10 10.26 1.53
CA GLY A 74 6.37 11.23 2.34
C GLY A 74 5.14 10.64 3.05
N LEU A 75 4.44 9.71 2.41
CA LEU A 75 3.21 9.13 2.96
C LEU A 75 3.45 7.85 3.76
N MET A 76 4.55 7.12 3.50
CA MET A 76 4.82 5.82 4.12
C MET A 76 4.71 5.87 5.66
N GLY A 77 5.36 6.84 6.30
CA GLY A 77 5.36 7.02 7.76
C GLY A 77 4.00 7.44 8.34
N PRO A 78 3.41 8.57 7.90
CA PRO A 78 2.12 9.02 8.40
C PRO A 78 1.00 7.99 8.22
N PHE A 79 0.93 7.34 7.05
CA PHE A 79 -0.11 6.33 6.80
C PHE A 79 0.14 5.03 7.55
N ALA A 80 1.40 4.66 7.83
CA ALA A 80 1.67 3.55 8.74
C ALA A 80 1.09 3.85 10.13
N ALA A 81 1.45 5.01 10.70
CA ALA A 81 1.04 5.39 12.04
C ALA A 81 -0.50 5.47 12.19
N VAL A 82 -1.17 6.16 11.27
CA VAL A 82 -2.63 6.33 11.34
C VAL A 82 -3.34 5.01 11.06
N GLY A 83 -2.90 4.26 10.06
CA GLY A 83 -3.56 3.01 9.68
C GLY A 83 -3.43 1.95 10.76
N ASP A 84 -2.26 1.83 11.37
CA ASP A 84 -2.02 0.85 12.43
C ASP A 84 -2.74 1.24 13.73
N ALA A 85 -2.83 2.54 14.05
CA ALA A 85 -3.61 3.00 15.19
C ALA A 85 -5.11 2.65 15.05
N ILE A 86 -5.70 2.91 13.87
CA ILE A 86 -7.13 2.68 13.65
C ILE A 86 -7.44 1.19 13.45
N PHE A 87 -6.78 0.57 12.49
CA PHE A 87 -7.15 -0.77 12.03
C PHE A 87 -6.30 -1.88 12.64
N GLY A 88 -5.07 -1.57 13.05
CA GLY A 88 -4.21 -2.52 13.77
C GLY A 88 -4.54 -2.62 15.27
N SER A 89 -5.09 -1.55 15.86
CA SER A 89 -5.34 -1.49 17.31
C SER A 89 -6.79 -1.15 17.67
N LEU A 90 -7.29 0.04 17.31
CA LEU A 90 -8.56 0.55 17.82
C LEU A 90 -9.76 -0.36 17.46
N ILE A 91 -9.92 -0.68 16.19
CA ILE A 91 -11.02 -1.51 15.69
C ILE A 91 -10.95 -2.92 16.30
N PRO A 92 -9.83 -3.67 16.20
CA PRO A 92 -9.72 -4.98 16.83
C PRO A 92 -9.96 -4.95 18.35
N THR A 93 -9.52 -3.91 19.04
CA THR A 93 -9.73 -3.78 20.49
C THR A 93 -11.21 -3.62 20.82
N ILE A 94 -11.93 -2.75 20.13
CA ILE A 94 -13.36 -2.52 20.37
C ILE A 94 -14.17 -3.78 20.04
N PHE A 95 -14.01 -4.32 18.83
CA PHE A 95 -14.77 -5.49 18.41
C PHE A 95 -14.37 -6.73 19.21
N GLY A 96 -13.08 -6.90 19.52
CA GLY A 96 -12.58 -7.97 20.37
C GLY A 96 -13.14 -7.90 21.78
N ALA A 97 -13.28 -6.70 22.37
CA ALA A 97 -13.90 -6.55 23.69
C ALA A 97 -15.39 -6.87 23.68
N ILE A 98 -16.13 -6.47 22.63
CA ILE A 98 -17.56 -6.82 22.49
C ILE A 98 -17.72 -8.33 22.34
N ALA A 99 -16.95 -8.92 21.42
CA ALA A 99 -16.91 -10.36 21.16
C ALA A 99 -16.59 -11.16 22.43
N ALA A 100 -15.53 -10.78 23.15
CA ALA A 100 -15.13 -11.42 24.40
C ALA A 100 -16.24 -11.37 25.48
N ASN A 101 -16.94 -10.24 25.64
CA ASN A 101 -18.05 -10.15 26.59
C ASN A 101 -19.23 -11.06 26.19
N MET A 102 -19.56 -11.13 24.90
CA MET A 102 -20.60 -12.03 24.40
C MET A 102 -20.20 -13.51 24.58
N ALA A 103 -18.93 -13.83 24.36
CA ALA A 103 -18.39 -15.17 24.57
C ALA A 103 -18.44 -15.61 26.03
N THR A 104 -18.21 -14.70 27.00
CA THR A 104 -18.35 -15.02 28.44
C THR A 104 -19.79 -15.39 28.82
N ASP A 105 -20.78 -14.89 28.09
CA ASP A 105 -22.20 -15.24 28.27
C ASP A 105 -22.60 -16.50 27.48
N GLY A 106 -21.65 -17.17 26.81
CA GLY A 106 -21.88 -18.37 26.01
C GLY A 106 -22.52 -18.11 24.65
N ASN A 107 -22.51 -16.86 24.16
CA ASN A 107 -23.08 -16.51 22.87
C ASN A 107 -22.09 -16.83 21.72
N PRO A 108 -22.45 -17.70 20.76
CA PRO A 108 -21.56 -18.11 19.66
C PRO A 108 -21.32 -17.03 18.60
N PHE A 109 -22.01 -15.88 18.67
CA PHE A 109 -21.71 -14.71 17.85
C PHE A 109 -20.59 -13.83 18.42
N GLY A 110 -20.22 -14.07 19.69
CA GLY A 110 -19.07 -13.46 20.36
C GLY A 110 -17.80 -14.27 20.19
#